data_AF-A0A1I1A884-F1
#
_entry.id   AF-A0A1I1A884-F1
#
_cell.length_a   1.000
_cell.length_b   1.000
_cell.length_c   1.000
_cell.angle_alpha   90.00
_cell.angle_beta   90.00
_cell.angle_gamma   90.00
#
_symmetry.space_group_name_H-M   'P 1'
#
loop_
_entity.id
_entity.type
_entity.pdbx_description
1 polymer ?
#
loop_
_entity_poly.entity_id
_entity_poly.type
_entity_poly.pdbx_seq_one_letter_code
_entity_poly.pdbx_strand_id
1 'polypeptide(L)'
;MDKHGDITRGSSDLARRGLWRLMLKLPAMRGRLQILAQKSTVLTDLCEAYEEASMAAERMSREIPHANPSRLAEYQSICSEIETDVVHLVLQKSRNVPD
;
A
#
# COMPACT_ATOMS: atom_id res chain seq x y z
N MET A 1 -11.97 -24.00 -20.86
CA MET A 1 -12.57 -22.66 -20.65
C MET A 1 -11.79 -22.02 -19.52
N ASP A 2 -10.69 -21.39 -19.92
CA ASP A 2 -9.62 -20.89 -19.08
C ASP A 2 -10.01 -19.52 -18.50
N LYS A 3 -10.14 -19.43 -17.17
CA LYS A 3 -10.34 -18.17 -16.43
C LYS A 3 -9.43 -18.12 -15.21
N HIS A 4 -8.11 -18.23 -15.40
CA HIS A 4 -7.12 -18.03 -14.33
C HIS A 4 -6.05 -16.98 -14.68
N GLY A 5 -6.19 -16.27 -15.80
CA GLY A 5 -5.17 -15.33 -16.30
C GLY A 5 -5.32 -13.85 -15.90
N ASP A 6 -6.36 -13.47 -15.15
CA ASP A 6 -6.72 -12.05 -14.94
C ASP A 6 -6.38 -11.52 -13.53
N ILE A 7 -6.44 -12.36 -12.50
CA ILE A 7 -6.27 -11.95 -11.09
C ILE A 7 -4.83 -11.51 -10.79
N THR A 8 -3.83 -12.15 -11.42
CA THR A 8 -2.41 -11.82 -11.23
C THR A 8 -1.98 -10.51 -11.86
N ARG A 9 -2.69 -10.03 -12.90
CA ARG A 9 -2.38 -8.76 -13.56
C ARG A 9 -2.90 -7.56 -12.77
N GLY A 10 -4.03 -7.72 -12.07
CA GLY A 10 -4.61 -6.71 -11.19
C GLY A 10 -3.79 -6.48 -9.92
N SER A 11 -3.37 -7.54 -9.24
CA SER A 11 -2.56 -7.46 -8.00
C SER A 11 -1.22 -6.76 -8.21
N SER A 12 -0.52 -7.06 -9.32
CA SER A 12 0.76 -6.39 -9.63
C SER A 12 0.60 -4.89 -9.97
N ASP A 13 -0.55 -4.47 -10.51
CA ASP A 13 -0.82 -3.05 -10.79
C ASP A 13 -1.21 -2.29 -9.53
N LEU A 14 -2.03 -2.89 -8.66
CA LEU A 14 -2.38 -2.35 -7.35
C LEU A 14 -1.14 -2.15 -6.49
N ALA A 15 -0.28 -3.17 -6.38
CA ALA A 15 0.97 -3.06 -5.65
C ALA A 15 1.90 -1.98 -6.22
N ARG A 16 1.92 -1.79 -7.54
CA ARG A 16 2.72 -0.72 -8.17
C ARG A 16 2.20 0.67 -7.80
N ARG A 17 0.90 0.88 -7.88
CA ARG A 17 0.27 2.16 -7.53
C ARG A 17 0.40 2.46 -6.05
N GLY A 18 0.18 1.47 -5.20
CA GLY A 18 0.37 1.57 -3.75
C GLY A 18 1.81 1.92 -3.38
N LEU A 19 2.80 1.28 -4.02
CA LEU A 19 4.22 1.62 -3.85
C LEU A 19 4.49 3.09 -4.19
N TRP A 20 3.95 3.59 -5.30
CA TRP A 20 4.14 4.99 -5.68
C TRP A 20 3.50 5.96 -4.68
N ARG A 21 2.27 5.67 -4.24
CA ARG A 21 1.61 6.50 -3.22
C ARG A 21 2.42 6.51 -1.91
N LEU A 22 2.91 5.35 -1.46
CA LEU A 22 3.78 5.24 -0.29
C LEU A 22 5.09 6.02 -0.49
N MET A 23 5.70 5.97 -1.66
CA MET A 23 6.93 6.74 -1.97
C MET A 23 6.73 8.26 -2.02
N LEU A 24 5.50 8.72 -2.28
CA LEU A 24 5.11 10.13 -2.19
C LEU A 24 4.83 10.54 -0.75
N LYS A 25 4.19 9.66 0.03
CA LYS A 25 3.90 9.87 1.46
C LYS A 25 5.14 9.78 2.36
N LEU A 26 6.07 8.88 2.03
CA LEU A 26 7.27 8.58 2.81
C LEU A 26 8.55 8.88 2.01
N PRO A 27 8.81 10.16 1.65
CA PRO A 27 9.90 10.51 0.74
C PRO A 27 11.29 10.12 1.29
N ALA A 28 11.49 10.20 2.62
CA ALA A 28 12.74 9.79 3.26
C ALA A 28 13.06 8.28 3.09
N MET A 29 12.04 7.47 2.80
CA MET A 29 12.17 6.00 2.68
C MET A 29 12.11 5.54 1.22
N ARG A 30 11.95 6.46 0.27
CA ARG A 30 11.72 6.18 -1.16
C ARG A 30 12.72 5.19 -1.76
N GLY A 31 14.02 5.45 -1.61
CA GLY A 31 15.05 4.57 -2.18
C GLY A 31 15.02 3.16 -1.56
N ARG A 32 14.73 3.07 -0.27
CA ARG A 32 14.63 1.79 0.45
C ARG A 32 13.40 1.00 0.02
N LEU A 33 12.27 1.68 -0.17
CA LEU A 33 11.04 1.08 -0.70
C LEU A 33 11.25 0.52 -2.11
N GLN A 34 11.93 1.24 -3.00
CA GLN A 34 12.23 0.76 -4.35
C GLN A 34 13.10 -0.51 -4.36
N ILE A 35 14.11 -0.58 -3.49
CA ILE A 35 14.98 -1.75 -3.37
C ILE A 35 14.21 -2.92 -2.76
N LEU A 36 13.46 -2.67 -1.69
CA LEU A 36 12.75 -3.72 -0.96
C LEU A 36 11.58 -4.30 -1.77
N ALA A 37 10.91 -3.49 -2.59
CA ALA A 37 9.79 -3.93 -3.43
C ALA A 37 10.20 -4.94 -4.52
N GLN A 38 11.49 -5.00 -4.86
CA GLN A 38 12.01 -6.01 -5.79
C GLN A 38 12.29 -7.36 -5.12
N LYS A 39 12.31 -7.39 -3.77
CA LYS A 39 12.85 -8.52 -3.00
C LYS A 39 11.87 -9.08 -1.95
N SER A 40 10.84 -8.32 -1.58
CA SER A 40 9.97 -8.62 -0.45
C SER A 40 8.52 -8.73 -0.88
N THR A 41 8.01 -9.96 -0.97
CA THR A 41 6.59 -10.23 -1.23
C THR A 41 5.69 -9.57 -0.18
N VAL A 42 6.11 -9.58 1.09
CA VAL A 42 5.41 -8.88 2.18
C VAL A 42 5.24 -7.38 1.90
N LEU A 43 6.23 -6.73 1.26
CA LEU A 43 6.09 -5.32 0.92
C LEU A 43 5.14 -5.15 -0.27
N THR A 44 5.18 -6.06 -1.24
CA THR A 44 4.24 -6.09 -2.37
C THR A 44 2.79 -6.20 -1.87
N ASP A 45 2.53 -7.11 -0.93
CA ASP A 45 1.20 -7.32 -0.34
C ASP A 45 0.72 -6.07 0.42
N LEU A 46 1.60 -5.45 1.21
CA LEU A 46 1.29 -4.19 1.91
C LEU A 46 1.01 -3.04 0.92
N CYS A 47 1.73 -2.98 -0.20
CA CYS A 47 1.46 -1.96 -1.23
C CYS A 47 0.10 -2.18 -1.89
N GLU A 48 -0.27 -3.43 -2.18
CA GLU A 48 -1.58 -3.76 -2.73
C GLU A 48 -2.70 -3.38 -1.77
N ALA A 49 -2.61 -3.81 -0.51
CA ALA A 49 -3.58 -3.46 0.53
C ALA A 49 -3.70 -1.93 0.74
N TYR A 50 -2.58 -1.21 0.66
CA TYR A 50 -2.57 0.24 0.77
C TYR A 50 -3.29 0.93 -0.40
N GLU A 51 -3.10 0.45 -1.63
CA GLU A 51 -3.82 0.97 -2.81
C GLU A 51 -5.33 0.72 -2.67
N GLU A 52 -5.73 -0.47 -2.25
CA GLU A 52 -7.15 -0.81 -2.07
C GLU A 52 -7.82 0.07 -1.00
N ALA A 53 -7.20 0.21 0.16
CA ALA A 53 -7.71 1.06 1.24
C ALA A 53 -7.79 2.53 0.81
N SER A 54 -6.76 3.01 0.10
CA SER A 54 -6.72 4.38 -0.42
C SER A 54 -7.82 4.63 -1.45
N MET A 55 -8.04 3.68 -2.38
CA MET A 55 -9.12 3.78 -3.37
C MET A 55 -10.50 3.77 -2.72
N ALA A 56 -10.70 2.96 -1.67
CA ALA A 56 -11.96 2.93 -0.93
C ALA A 56 -12.23 4.28 -0.22
N ALA A 57 -11.23 4.83 0.48
CA ALA A 57 -11.33 6.14 1.12
C ALA A 57 -11.62 7.26 0.11
N GLU A 58 -10.93 7.25 -1.04
CA GLU A 58 -11.13 8.23 -2.11
C GLU A 58 -12.53 8.16 -2.73
N ARG A 59 -13.08 6.96 -2.93
CA ARG A 59 -14.45 6.78 -3.43
C ARG A 59 -15.46 7.37 -2.44
N MET A 60 -15.34 7.00 -1.16
CA MET A 60 -16.24 7.50 -0.10
C MET A 60 -16.15 9.02 0.07
N SER A 61 -14.95 9.59 -0.05
CA SER A 61 -14.76 11.04 0.02
C SER A 61 -15.42 11.79 -1.15
N ARG A 62 -15.67 11.14 -2.29
CA ARG A 62 -16.27 11.76 -3.49
C ARG A 62 -17.81 11.68 -3.52
N GLU A 63 -18.42 10.80 -2.72
CA GLU A 63 -19.88 10.53 -2.70
C GLU A 63 -20.72 11.55 -1.88
N ILE A 64 -20.31 12.83 -1.85
CA ILE A 64 -20.99 13.91 -1.11
C ILE A 64 -22.38 14.16 -1.75
N PRO A 65 -23.50 13.74 -1.14
CA PRO A 65 -23.92 14.06 0.24
C PRO A 65 -24.19 12.84 1.16
N HIS A 66 -23.86 11.61 0.75
CA HIS A 66 -24.17 10.38 1.50
C HIS A 66 -22.94 9.69 2.12
N ALA A 67 -21.78 10.33 2.05
CA ALA A 67 -20.55 9.81 2.65
C ALA A 67 -20.75 9.57 4.16
N ASN A 68 -20.63 8.31 4.60
CA ASN A 68 -20.65 7.96 6.02
C ASN A 68 -19.27 8.33 6.61
N PRO A 69 -19.17 9.41 7.42
CA PRO A 69 -17.88 9.88 7.92
C PRO A 69 -17.16 8.83 8.78
N SER A 70 -17.92 7.94 9.44
CA SER A 70 -17.35 6.84 10.23
C SER A 70 -16.61 5.82 9.36
N ARG A 71 -17.16 5.49 8.20
CA ARG A 71 -16.51 4.54 7.27
C ARG A 71 -15.27 5.15 6.63
N LEU A 72 -15.34 6.43 6.26
CA LEU A 72 -14.15 7.13 5.73
C LEU A 72 -13.02 7.14 6.76
N ALA A 73 -13.32 7.43 8.02
CA ALA A 73 -12.34 7.41 9.11
C ALA A 73 -11.72 6.01 9.32
N GLU A 74 -12.52 4.95 9.19
CA GLU A 74 -12.04 3.56 9.28
C GLU A 74 -11.02 3.25 8.18
N TYR A 75 -11.32 3.57 6.91
CA TYR A 75 -10.36 3.35 5.82
C TYR A 75 -9.11 4.22 5.94
N GLN A 76 -9.23 5.44 6.48
CA GLN A 76 -8.07 6.28 6.79
C GLN A 76 -7.19 5.67 7.89
N SER A 77 -7.79 5.05 8.92
CA SER A 77 -7.04 4.31 9.95
C SER A 77 -6.26 3.16 9.34
N ILE A 78 -6.92 2.35 8.49
CA ILE A 78 -6.27 1.23 7.79
C ILE A 78 -5.08 1.72 6.96
N CYS A 79 -5.22 2.82 6.21
CA CYS A 79 -4.09 3.41 5.49
C CYS A 79 -2.92 3.77 6.44
N SER A 80 -3.21 4.38 7.58
CA SER A 80 -2.19 4.78 8.56
C SER A 80 -1.51 3.59 9.24
N GLU A 81 -2.25 2.51 9.50
CA GLU A 81 -1.72 1.26 10.03
C GLU A 81 -0.76 0.60 9.03
N ILE A 82 -1.16 0.52 7.76
CA ILE A 82 -0.30 -0.03 6.70
C ILE A 82 0.96 0.83 6.51
N GLU A 83 0.85 2.16 6.53
CA GLU A 83 2.01 3.06 6.50
C GLU A 83 3.00 2.75 7.64
N THR A 84 2.48 2.52 8.85
CA THR A 84 3.27 2.19 10.03
C THR A 84 3.98 0.84 9.86
N ASP A 85 3.28 -0.18 9.37
CA ASP A 85 3.85 -1.50 9.11
C ASP A 85 4.95 -1.45 8.04
N VAL A 86 4.75 -0.66 6.99
CA VAL A 86 5.76 -0.42 5.94
C VAL A 86 7.00 0.25 6.54
N VAL A 87 6.84 1.24 7.42
CA VAL A 87 7.96 1.89 8.11
C VAL A 87 8.72 0.88 8.95
N HIS A 88 8.02 0.08 9.77
CA HIS A 88 8.63 -0.95 10.60
C HIS A 88 9.37 -1.99 9.78
N LEU A 89 8.76 -2.51 8.71
CA LEU A 89 9.36 -3.49 7.82
C LEU A 89 10.67 -2.96 7.23
N VAL A 90 10.65 -1.73 6.73
CA VAL A 90 11.84 -1.10 6.15
C VAL A 90 12.93 -0.96 7.21
N LEU A 91 12.62 -0.45 8.40
CA LEU A 91 13.58 -0.27 9.50
C LEU A 91 14.16 -1.59 10.02
N GLN A 92 13.37 -2.66 10.06
CA GLN A 92 13.85 -4.00 10.41
C GLN A 92 14.85 -4.51 9.38
N LYS A 93 14.57 -4.33 8.08
CA LYS A 93 15.47 -4.78 7.01
C LYS A 93 16.79 -4.01 6.94
N SER A 94 16.87 -2.77 7.45
CA SER A 94 18.17 -2.08 7.59
C SER A 94 19.04 -2.62 8.70
N ARG A 95 18.47 -3.23 9.75
CA ARG A 95 19.25 -3.77 10.88
C ARG A 95 19.95 -5.09 10.55
N ASN A 96 19.59 -5.73 9.43
CA ASN A 96 20.12 -7.04 9.02
C ASN A 96 21.20 -6.94 7.93
N VAL A 97 21.83 -5.78 7.75
CA VAL A 97 23.01 -5.63 6.88
C VAL A 97 24.25 -5.88 7.76
N PRO A 98 25.01 -6.98 7.57
CA PRO A 98 26.33 -7.08 8.17
C PRO A 98 27.27 -6.09 7.48
N ASP A 99 28.10 -5.41 8.27
CA ASP A 99 29.20 -4.53 7.80
C ASP A 99 30.07 -5.18 6.72
#